data_AF-A0A8J5LGB3-F1
#
_entry.id   AF-A0A8J5LGB3-F1
#
_cell.length_a   1.000
_cell.length_b   1.000
_cell.length_c   1.000
_cell.angle_alpha   90.00
_cell.angle_beta   90.00
_cell.angle_gamma   90.00
#
_symmetry.space_group_name_H-M   'P 1'
#
loop_
_entity.id
_entity.type
_entity.pdbx_description
1 polymer ?
#
loop_
_entity_poly.entity_id
_entity_poly.type
_entity_poly.pdbx_seq_one_letter_code
_entity_poly.pdbx_strand_id
1 'polypeptide(L)'
;MKMSLPIWSSPKLTPISLFTRRNALRTTCSIPESMKKKVIVISGPTGAGKSRLALELAKRLDGEIISADSVQVYRGLDVGSAKPSASERNEVPHHLLDILHPYEDYSAGQFFEDARKATQSVLEKGRVPIVTGGTGLYLRWYLYGKPDVPKASSEITSKVFSELTELQKNKQWDAAVDLVVKAGDPKAQFFSTNNWYRLRRSLEIIRSSGSPPSAFSVPYDSFRQGIDPSLTDTSVANHSYDENNSHHHPKNLDYDFICFFLTVPRVDLYRAIDLRCENMLMETEGLLSEASWLLDIGLRPDMNSATRSIGYRHAMEYLLSCRVQGGSSTEDLYAFLSQFQKASRNFAKRQITWFRNEQIYHWLDASKPFEEITDFICSAYHTETRRLAVPQSLQMKKEITQRKEAYELKSYQAQVKLFSHDEDCNHVLDWIRSTQHQPAMAV
;
A
#
# COMPACT_ATOMS: atom_id res chain seq x y z
N MET A 1 -89.66 -10.46 24.58
CA MET A 1 -89.45 -9.31 23.68
C MET A 1 -88.12 -9.54 22.95
N LYS A 2 -88.15 -9.56 21.61
CA LYS A 2 -87.08 -9.89 20.64
C LYS A 2 -86.60 -11.35 20.54
N MET A 3 -87.27 -12.04 19.61
CA MET A 3 -86.86 -13.01 18.58
C MET A 3 -85.56 -13.82 18.73
N SER A 4 -85.77 -15.12 18.70
CA SER A 4 -84.91 -16.27 18.40
C SER A 4 -84.25 -16.27 17.02
N LEU A 5 -83.05 -16.87 16.88
CA LEU A 5 -82.72 -18.06 16.05
C LEU A 5 -81.18 -18.27 15.87
N PRO A 6 -80.69 -19.45 15.40
CA PRO A 6 -79.70 -20.25 16.14
C PRO A 6 -78.31 -20.38 15.48
N ILE A 7 -77.46 -21.12 16.20
CA ILE A 7 -76.10 -21.60 15.92
C ILE A 7 -76.00 -22.37 14.59
N TRP A 8 -74.93 -22.17 13.80
CA TRP A 8 -74.06 -23.26 13.29
C TRP A 8 -72.76 -22.81 12.59
N SER A 9 -71.65 -23.35 13.12
CA SER A 9 -70.34 -23.70 12.55
C SER A 9 -69.56 -22.75 11.63
N SER A 10 -68.39 -22.31 12.10
CA SER A 10 -67.27 -21.82 11.28
C SER A 10 -66.05 -22.76 11.41
N PRO A 11 -65.39 -23.15 10.29
CA PRO A 11 -64.19 -24.00 10.32
C PRO A 11 -62.90 -23.19 10.50
N LYS A 12 -61.89 -23.89 11.03
CA LYS A 12 -60.55 -23.43 11.43
C LYS A 12 -59.79 -22.67 10.33
N LEU A 13 -59.13 -21.58 10.72
CA LEU A 13 -58.07 -20.92 9.94
C LEU A 13 -56.76 -20.92 10.75
N THR A 14 -55.73 -21.56 10.21
CA THR A 14 -54.33 -21.47 10.62
C THR A 14 -53.72 -20.15 10.13
N PRO A 15 -52.92 -19.43 10.93
CA PRO A 15 -52.25 -18.22 10.46
C PRO A 15 -51.00 -18.56 9.65
N ILE A 16 -51.01 -18.18 8.38
CA ILE A 16 -49.82 -18.15 7.51
C ILE A 16 -49.09 -16.84 7.77
N SER A 17 -47.85 -16.92 8.28
CA SER A 17 -46.97 -15.76 8.44
C SER A 17 -46.42 -15.31 7.08
N LEU A 18 -46.92 -14.20 6.56
CA LEU A 18 -46.36 -13.52 5.40
C LEU A 18 -45.11 -12.72 5.83
N PHE A 19 -43.93 -13.29 5.61
CA PHE A 19 -42.67 -12.54 5.60
C PHE A 19 -42.58 -11.73 4.30
N THR A 20 -42.87 -10.44 4.39
CA THR A 20 -42.68 -9.49 3.29
C THR A 20 -41.18 -9.23 3.10
N ARG A 21 -40.58 -9.82 2.04
CA ARG A 21 -39.27 -9.40 1.52
C ARG A 21 -39.35 -7.94 1.08
N ARG A 22 -38.75 -7.02 1.84
CA ARG A 22 -38.41 -5.68 1.35
C ARG A 22 -37.26 -5.81 0.35
N ASN A 23 -37.58 -5.92 -0.93
CA ASN A 23 -36.62 -5.62 -1.99
C ASN A 23 -36.36 -4.11 -1.97
N ALA A 24 -35.28 -3.69 -1.32
CA ALA A 24 -34.74 -2.34 -1.49
C ALA A 24 -34.09 -2.26 -2.87
N LEU A 25 -34.85 -1.80 -3.86
CA LEU A 25 -34.31 -1.37 -5.15
C LEU A 25 -33.39 -0.17 -4.90
N ARG A 26 -32.08 -0.40 -4.84
CA ARG A 26 -31.08 0.67 -4.94
C ARG A 26 -31.05 1.12 -6.40
N THR A 27 -31.76 2.19 -6.72
CA THR A 27 -31.57 2.94 -7.97
C THR A 27 -30.15 3.51 -7.98
N THR A 28 -29.26 2.92 -8.77
CA THR A 28 -27.95 3.49 -9.09
C THR A 28 -28.14 4.61 -10.12
N CYS A 29 -28.54 5.79 -9.69
CA CYS A 29 -28.39 6.99 -10.51
C CYS A 29 -26.90 7.30 -10.61
N SER A 30 -26.30 7.09 -11.77
CA SER A 30 -24.94 7.57 -12.07
C SER A 30 -24.94 9.09 -12.07
N ILE A 31 -24.07 9.71 -11.26
CA ILE A 31 -23.84 11.15 -11.31
C ILE A 31 -23.33 11.49 -12.72
N PRO A 32 -23.90 12.50 -13.41
CA PRO A 32 -23.39 12.94 -14.69
C PRO A 32 -21.89 13.24 -14.58
N GLU A 33 -21.10 12.73 -15.51
CA GLU A 33 -19.64 12.71 -15.39
C GLU A 33 -19.01 14.12 -15.30
N SER A 34 -19.69 15.14 -15.82
CA SER A 34 -19.34 16.57 -15.71
C SER A 34 -19.53 17.17 -14.30
N MET A 35 -20.15 16.44 -13.37
CA MET A 35 -20.41 16.88 -11.99
C MET A 35 -19.48 16.22 -10.96
N LYS A 36 -18.61 15.29 -11.39
CA LYS A 36 -17.71 14.60 -10.47
C LYS A 36 -16.61 15.52 -9.98
N LYS A 37 -16.32 15.44 -8.68
CA LYS A 37 -15.22 16.19 -8.07
C LYS A 37 -13.89 15.58 -8.50
N LYS A 38 -12.93 16.45 -8.84
CA LYS A 38 -11.59 16.07 -9.28
C LYS A 38 -10.71 15.74 -8.08
N VAL A 39 -9.88 14.71 -8.23
CA VAL A 39 -8.87 14.30 -7.24
C VAL A 39 -7.57 14.04 -7.98
N ILE A 40 -6.49 14.68 -7.54
CA ILE A 40 -5.15 14.43 -8.09
C ILE A 40 -4.52 13.28 -7.31
N VAL A 41 -3.94 12.31 -8.02
CA VAL A 41 -3.22 11.19 -7.42
C VAL A 41 -1.79 11.16 -7.96
N ILE A 42 -0.80 11.27 -7.07
CA ILE A 42 0.62 11.26 -7.40
C ILE A 42 1.24 9.99 -6.84
N SER A 43 1.61 9.08 -7.71
CA SER A 43 2.32 7.84 -7.39
C SER A 43 3.70 7.82 -8.03
N GLY A 44 4.50 6.79 -7.71
CA GLY A 44 5.89 6.70 -8.10
C GLY A 44 6.75 5.94 -7.08
N PRO A 45 7.91 5.42 -7.48
CA PRO A 45 8.80 4.73 -6.55
C PRO A 45 9.36 5.67 -5.47
N THR A 46 9.87 5.11 -4.38
CA THR A 46 10.67 5.88 -3.42
C THR A 46 11.88 6.52 -4.12
N GLY A 47 12.24 7.75 -3.73
CA GLY A 47 13.30 8.53 -4.38
C GLY A 47 12.89 9.33 -5.63
N ALA A 48 11.66 9.17 -6.14
CA ALA A 48 11.22 9.87 -7.36
C ALA A 48 10.79 11.34 -7.18
N GLY A 49 10.81 11.90 -5.96
CA GLY A 49 10.44 13.30 -5.71
C GLY A 49 8.94 13.59 -5.54
N LYS A 50 8.11 12.56 -5.25
CA LYS A 50 6.65 12.70 -5.09
C LYS A 50 6.22 13.74 -4.05
N SER A 51 6.85 13.75 -2.87
CA SER A 51 6.45 14.67 -1.79
C SER A 51 6.68 16.13 -2.19
N ARG A 52 7.83 16.43 -2.80
CA ARG A 52 8.14 17.76 -3.35
C ARG A 52 7.11 18.19 -4.39
N LEU A 53 6.75 17.30 -5.32
CA LEU A 53 5.74 17.60 -6.34
C LEU A 53 4.35 17.85 -5.71
N ALA A 54 3.94 17.02 -4.76
CA ALA A 54 2.66 17.16 -4.07
C ALA A 54 2.56 18.48 -3.29
N LEU A 55 3.64 18.86 -2.59
CA LEU A 55 3.72 20.12 -1.85
C LEU A 55 3.57 21.34 -2.77
N GLU A 56 4.28 21.35 -3.90
CA GLU A 56 4.20 22.45 -4.85
C GLU A 56 2.80 22.56 -5.48
N LEU A 57 2.22 21.43 -5.88
CA LEU A 57 0.86 21.41 -6.44
C LEU A 57 -0.19 21.87 -5.44
N ALA A 58 -0.05 21.50 -4.17
CA ALA A 58 -0.96 21.94 -3.13
C ALA A 58 -0.91 23.45 -2.92
N LYS A 59 0.28 24.06 -2.99
CA LYS A 59 0.42 25.53 -2.95
C LYS A 59 -0.23 26.20 -4.17
N ARG A 60 -0.01 25.69 -5.38
CA ARG A 60 -0.53 26.28 -6.62
C ARG A 60 -2.04 26.13 -6.77
N LEU A 61 -2.63 25.07 -6.22
CA LEU A 61 -4.03 24.71 -6.42
C LEU A 61 -4.91 24.93 -5.18
N ASP A 62 -4.40 25.56 -4.11
CA ASP A 62 -5.07 25.63 -2.79
C ASP A 62 -5.56 24.23 -2.34
N GLY A 63 -4.64 23.27 -2.39
CA GLY A 63 -4.87 21.87 -2.10
C GLY A 63 -4.49 21.45 -0.69
N GLU A 64 -4.96 20.26 -0.31
CA GLU A 64 -4.50 19.55 0.90
C GLU A 64 -3.99 18.16 0.50
N ILE A 65 -2.96 17.68 1.19
CA ILE A 65 -2.25 16.44 0.82
C ILE A 65 -2.77 15.29 1.68
N ILE A 66 -3.09 14.15 1.05
CA ILE A 66 -3.51 12.92 1.72
C ILE A 66 -2.43 11.86 1.48
N SER A 67 -1.74 11.44 2.55
CA SER A 67 -0.67 10.44 2.42
C SER A 67 -1.24 9.04 2.16
N ALA A 68 -0.71 8.38 1.13
CA ALA A 68 -0.98 7.00 0.76
C ALA A 68 0.27 6.11 0.97
N ASP A 69 0.90 6.28 2.13
CA ASP A 69 2.08 5.53 2.59
C ASP A 69 1.73 4.70 3.84
N SER A 70 2.17 3.45 3.88
CA SER A 70 1.86 2.51 4.98
C SER A 70 2.72 2.69 6.23
N VAL A 71 3.69 3.61 6.22
CA VAL A 71 4.63 3.86 7.31
C VAL A 71 4.46 5.28 7.86
N GLN A 72 4.21 6.27 7.00
CA GLN A 72 4.06 7.67 7.43
C GLN A 72 2.86 7.93 8.37
N VAL A 73 1.95 6.96 8.51
CA VAL A 73 0.85 7.00 9.48
C VAL A 73 1.32 6.89 10.94
N TYR A 74 2.55 6.41 11.18
CA TYR A 74 3.09 6.14 12.51
C TYR A 74 3.89 7.30 13.09
N ARG A 75 3.56 7.66 14.33
CA ARG A 75 4.29 8.65 15.14
C ARG A 75 5.72 8.21 15.45
N GLY A 76 6.67 9.14 15.32
CA GLY A 76 8.10 8.90 15.60
C GLY A 76 8.84 8.11 14.51
N LEU A 77 8.18 7.84 13.37
CA LEU A 77 8.78 7.20 12.20
C LEU A 77 8.85 8.23 11.07
N ASP A 78 9.77 9.18 11.17
CA ASP A 78 9.89 10.33 10.28
C ASP A 78 11.00 10.15 9.24
N VAL A 79 12.21 9.82 9.68
CA VAL A 79 13.41 9.69 8.85
C VAL A 79 13.27 8.51 7.89
N GLY A 80 13.06 7.30 8.42
CA GLY A 80 12.98 6.09 7.61
C GLY A 80 11.84 6.10 6.58
N SER A 81 10.72 6.73 6.92
CA SER A 81 9.56 6.90 6.04
C SER A 81 9.66 8.10 5.08
N ALA A 82 10.68 8.95 5.26
CA ALA A 82 10.74 10.33 4.75
C ALA A 82 9.39 11.03 4.79
N LYS A 83 8.85 11.11 6.00
CA LYS A 83 7.73 11.98 6.29
C LYS A 83 8.14 13.43 5.99
N PRO A 84 7.26 14.26 5.40
CA PRO A 84 7.55 15.68 5.22
C PRO A 84 8.00 16.32 6.54
N SER A 85 8.89 17.30 6.49
CA SER A 85 9.38 17.97 7.70
C SER A 85 8.28 18.80 8.37
N ALA A 86 8.50 19.23 9.61
CA ALA A 86 7.56 20.12 10.29
C ALA A 86 7.34 21.44 9.51
N SER A 87 8.37 21.98 8.87
CA SER A 87 8.24 23.18 8.03
C SER A 87 7.36 22.93 6.81
N GLU A 88 7.56 21.81 6.10
CA GLU A 88 6.73 21.43 4.94
C GLU A 88 5.26 21.19 5.35
N ARG A 89 5.02 20.58 6.53
CA ARG A 89 3.67 20.36 7.07
C ARG A 89 2.96 21.64 7.49
N ASN A 90 3.72 22.67 7.87
CA ASN A 90 3.16 23.99 8.22
C ASN A 90 2.75 24.80 6.98
N GLU A 91 3.36 24.52 5.82
CA GLU A 91 3.03 25.20 4.57
C GLU A 91 1.71 24.71 3.96
N VAL A 92 1.42 23.42 4.08
CA VAL A 92 0.22 22.78 3.50
C VAL A 92 -0.34 21.73 4.46
N PRO A 93 -1.67 21.67 4.68
CA PRO A 93 -2.27 20.62 5.49
C PRO A 93 -2.00 19.22 4.91
N HIS A 94 -1.53 18.32 5.78
CA HIS A 94 -1.33 16.90 5.46
C HIS A 94 -2.28 16.03 6.29
N HIS A 95 -2.90 15.05 5.63
CA HIS A 95 -3.77 14.05 6.22
C HIS A 95 -3.09 12.69 6.25
N LEU A 96 -3.50 11.85 7.22
CA LEU A 96 -2.99 10.50 7.43
C LEU A 96 -1.48 10.44 7.73
N LEU A 97 -0.96 11.47 8.39
CA LEU A 97 0.35 11.48 9.01
C LEU A 97 0.18 11.41 10.53
N ASP A 98 1.01 10.63 11.21
CA ASP A 98 1.06 10.59 12.69
C ASP A 98 -0.28 10.27 13.37
N ILE A 99 -1.14 9.51 12.68
CA ILE A 99 -2.47 9.12 13.17
C ILE A 99 -2.41 7.89 14.09
N LEU A 100 -1.31 7.14 14.11
CA LEU A 100 -1.17 5.90 14.87
C LEU A 100 0.11 5.86 15.71
N HIS A 101 0.03 5.17 16.84
CA HIS A 101 1.19 4.70 17.59
C HIS A 101 1.81 3.47 16.89
N PRO A 102 3.14 3.25 16.95
CA PRO A 102 3.79 2.12 16.26
C PRO A 102 3.36 0.72 16.70
N TYR A 103 2.66 0.60 17.84
CA TYR A 103 2.05 -0.66 18.27
C TYR A 103 0.79 -1.03 17.50
N GLU A 104 0.15 -0.05 16.87
CA GLU A 104 -1.15 -0.23 16.24
C GLU A 104 -1.03 -0.82 14.82
N ASP A 105 -1.98 -1.66 14.46
CA ASP A 105 -2.08 -2.21 13.11
C ASP A 105 -2.84 -1.27 12.17
N TYR A 106 -2.32 -1.12 10.94
CA TYR A 106 -2.98 -0.38 9.88
C TYR A 106 -3.14 -1.21 8.61
N SER A 107 -4.38 -1.30 8.14
CA SER A 107 -4.76 -2.13 7.00
C SER A 107 -5.14 -1.29 5.78
N ALA A 108 -5.08 -1.89 4.59
CA ALA A 108 -5.60 -1.26 3.37
C ALA A 108 -7.09 -0.91 3.45
N GLY A 109 -7.85 -1.63 4.29
CA GLY A 109 -9.25 -1.33 4.57
C GLY A 109 -9.42 -0.05 5.39
N GLN A 110 -8.63 0.12 6.46
CA GLN A 110 -8.63 1.36 7.24
C GLN A 110 -8.18 2.55 6.39
N PHE A 111 -7.08 2.39 5.64
CA PHE A 111 -6.65 3.42 4.70
C PHE A 111 -7.74 3.83 3.72
N PHE A 112 -8.49 2.87 3.16
CA PHE A 112 -9.60 3.19 2.27
C PHE A 112 -10.62 4.11 2.95
N GLU A 113 -11.10 3.75 4.14
CA GLU A 113 -12.09 4.57 4.85
C GLU A 113 -11.52 5.95 5.23
N ASP A 114 -10.32 5.99 5.81
CA ASP A 114 -9.71 7.21 6.31
C ASP A 114 -9.34 8.17 5.16
N ALA A 115 -8.80 7.67 4.06
CA ALA A 115 -8.47 8.46 2.88
C ALA A 115 -9.73 9.00 2.19
N ARG A 116 -10.81 8.20 2.09
CA ARG A 116 -12.07 8.67 1.51
C ARG A 116 -12.73 9.75 2.36
N LYS A 117 -12.67 9.61 3.69
CA LYS A 117 -13.13 10.63 4.64
C LYS A 117 -12.30 11.91 4.53
N ALA A 118 -10.98 11.80 4.45
CA ALA A 118 -10.10 12.96 4.25
C ALA A 118 -10.41 13.66 2.92
N THR A 119 -10.53 12.92 1.82
CA THR A 119 -10.90 13.49 0.51
C THR A 119 -12.23 14.25 0.57
N GLN A 120 -13.26 13.67 1.19
CA GLN A 120 -14.54 14.35 1.35
C GLN A 120 -14.40 15.65 2.14
N SER A 121 -13.69 15.61 3.28
CA SER A 121 -13.43 16.81 4.09
C SER A 121 -12.68 17.89 3.31
N VAL A 122 -11.72 17.54 2.46
CA VAL A 122 -10.99 18.52 1.62
C VAL A 122 -11.93 19.15 0.59
N LEU A 123 -12.76 18.33 -0.06
CA LEU A 123 -13.75 18.81 -1.05
C LEU A 123 -14.82 19.70 -0.43
N GLU A 124 -15.28 19.39 0.78
CA GLU A 124 -16.28 20.19 1.52
C GLU A 124 -15.75 21.59 1.89
N LYS A 125 -14.44 21.72 2.10
CA LYS A 125 -13.76 23.02 2.28
C LYS A 125 -13.56 23.78 0.95
N GLY A 126 -13.93 23.20 -0.19
CA GLY A 126 -13.70 23.78 -1.52
C GLY A 126 -12.26 23.66 -2.02
N ARG A 127 -11.43 22.84 -1.37
CA ARG A 127 -10.00 22.66 -1.68
C ARG A 127 -9.74 21.46 -2.57
N VAL A 128 -8.54 21.39 -3.13
CA VAL A 128 -8.12 20.32 -4.06
C VAL A 128 -7.51 19.13 -3.30
N PRO A 129 -8.11 17.93 -3.36
CA PRO A 129 -7.51 16.74 -2.75
C PRO A 129 -6.35 16.22 -3.58
N ILE A 130 -5.16 16.17 -3.00
CA ILE A 130 -3.94 15.64 -3.61
C ILE A 130 -3.50 14.40 -2.84
N VAL A 131 -3.76 13.22 -3.38
CA VAL A 131 -3.36 11.95 -2.77
C VAL A 131 -1.95 11.59 -3.25
N THR A 132 -0.99 11.42 -2.35
CA THR A 132 0.40 11.12 -2.71
C THR A 132 0.94 9.91 -1.97
N GLY A 133 1.59 8.98 -2.67
CA GLY A 133 2.17 7.80 -2.03
C GLY A 133 2.61 6.71 -3.00
N GLY A 134 3.20 5.65 -2.46
CA GLY A 134 3.75 4.54 -3.26
C GLY A 134 3.10 3.18 -3.00
N THR A 135 2.07 3.13 -2.13
CA THR A 135 1.46 1.88 -1.69
C THR A 135 0.40 1.42 -2.70
N GLY A 136 0.79 0.57 -3.66
CA GLY A 136 -0.06 0.18 -4.79
C GLY A 136 -1.41 -0.42 -4.40
N LEU A 137 -1.48 -1.22 -3.33
CA LEU A 137 -2.75 -1.81 -2.87
C LEU A 137 -3.69 -0.75 -2.29
N TYR A 138 -3.16 0.19 -1.52
CA TYR A 138 -3.91 1.32 -0.94
C TYR A 138 -4.54 2.15 -2.05
N LEU A 139 -3.72 2.59 -3.01
CA LEU A 139 -4.18 3.39 -4.14
C LEU A 139 -5.18 2.64 -5.01
N ARG A 140 -4.98 1.34 -5.28
CA ARG A 140 -5.94 0.53 -6.05
C ARG A 140 -7.31 0.50 -5.35
N TRP A 141 -7.36 0.25 -4.05
CA TRP A 141 -8.63 0.22 -3.31
C TRP A 141 -9.27 1.60 -3.22
N TYR A 142 -8.46 2.64 -3.03
CA TYR A 142 -8.94 4.02 -3.00
C TYR A 142 -9.58 4.46 -4.34
N LEU A 143 -8.98 4.07 -5.46
CA LEU A 143 -9.44 4.40 -6.81
C LEU A 143 -10.68 3.61 -7.20
N TYR A 144 -10.61 2.27 -7.09
CA TYR A 144 -11.63 1.38 -7.68
C TYR A 144 -12.63 0.82 -6.66
N GLY A 145 -12.37 1.01 -5.37
CA GLY A 145 -13.18 0.46 -4.28
C GLY A 145 -12.51 -0.72 -3.56
N LYS A 146 -12.86 -0.87 -2.28
CA LYS A 146 -12.47 -2.00 -1.43
C LYS A 146 -13.29 -3.26 -1.79
N PRO A 147 -12.67 -4.45 -1.85
CA PRO A 147 -13.42 -5.72 -1.95
C PRO A 147 -14.40 -5.91 -0.79
N ASP A 148 -15.55 -6.51 -1.08
CA ASP A 148 -16.57 -6.82 -0.07
C ASP A 148 -16.27 -8.15 0.63
N VAL A 149 -15.08 -8.24 1.22
CA VAL A 149 -14.62 -9.41 1.96
C VAL A 149 -14.82 -9.14 3.45
N PRO A 150 -15.48 -10.04 4.21
CA PRO A 150 -15.68 -9.85 5.63
C PRO A 150 -14.35 -9.80 6.39
N LYS A 151 -14.33 -8.96 7.43
CA LYS A 151 -13.23 -8.92 8.39
C LYS A 151 -13.40 -10.10 9.36
N ALA A 152 -12.34 -10.85 9.59
CA ALA A 152 -12.35 -11.93 10.57
C ALA A 152 -12.47 -11.34 11.99
N SER A 153 -13.19 -12.03 12.87
CA SER A 153 -13.23 -11.65 14.29
C SER A 153 -11.90 -12.00 14.97
N SER A 154 -11.63 -11.38 16.12
CA SER A 154 -10.45 -11.68 16.95
C SER A 154 -10.34 -13.17 17.25
N GLU A 155 -11.46 -13.82 17.57
CA GLU A 155 -11.51 -15.24 17.92
C GLU A 155 -11.13 -16.12 16.72
N ILE A 156 -11.60 -15.77 15.51
CA ILE A 156 -11.25 -16.49 14.29
C ILE A 156 -9.77 -16.32 13.98
N THR A 157 -9.26 -15.07 14.02
CA THR A 157 -7.85 -14.79 13.78
C THR A 157 -6.96 -15.53 14.76
N SER A 158 -7.29 -15.55 16.06
CA SER A 158 -6.53 -16.30 17.06
C SER A 158 -6.55 -17.81 16.81
N LYS A 159 -7.72 -18.40 16.52
CA LYS A 159 -7.83 -19.84 16.23
C LYS A 159 -7.03 -20.25 15.00
N VAL A 160 -7.17 -19.50 13.91
CA VAL A 160 -6.44 -19.73 12.66
C VAL A 160 -4.93 -19.56 12.87
N PHE A 161 -4.51 -18.57 13.66
CA PHE A 161 -3.10 -18.40 14.02
C PHE A 161 -2.58 -19.63 14.79
N SER A 162 -3.28 -20.08 15.83
CA SER A 162 -2.90 -21.27 16.60
C SER A 162 -2.79 -22.52 15.73
N GLU A 163 -3.74 -22.73 14.80
CA GLU A 163 -3.78 -23.88 13.89
C GLU A 163 -2.57 -23.92 12.93
N LEU A 164 -2.13 -22.76 12.44
CA LEU A 164 -1.00 -22.67 11.50
C LEU A 164 0.37 -22.49 12.18
N THR A 165 0.40 -22.14 13.47
CA THR A 165 1.65 -21.80 14.17
C THR A 165 2.66 -22.93 14.17
N GLU A 166 2.22 -24.15 14.48
CA GLU A 166 3.12 -25.31 14.55
C GLU A 166 3.64 -25.70 13.17
N LEU A 167 2.77 -25.70 12.16
CA LEU A 167 3.15 -25.95 10.76
C LEU A 167 4.16 -24.91 10.27
N GLN A 168 3.96 -23.63 10.61
CA GLN A 168 4.88 -22.56 10.25
C GLN A 168 6.23 -22.72 10.95
N LYS A 169 6.26 -23.04 12.25
CA LYS A 169 7.50 -23.27 13.01
C LYS A 169 8.30 -24.45 12.44
N ASN A 170 7.61 -25.53 12.10
CA ASN A 170 8.22 -26.75 11.55
C ASN A 170 8.47 -26.66 10.03
N LYS A 171 8.20 -25.51 9.40
CA LYS A 171 8.35 -25.27 7.94
C LYS A 171 7.57 -26.27 7.07
N GLN A 172 6.43 -26.75 7.57
CA GLN A 172 5.56 -27.72 6.90
C GLN A 172 4.59 -26.99 5.95
N TRP A 173 5.14 -26.36 4.91
CA TRP A 173 4.35 -25.56 3.95
C TRP A 173 3.28 -26.38 3.24
N ASP A 174 3.62 -27.55 2.69
CA ASP A 174 2.68 -28.35 1.90
C ASP A 174 1.50 -28.84 2.75
N ALA A 175 1.74 -29.23 4.00
CA ALA A 175 0.69 -29.61 4.93
C ALA A 175 -0.25 -28.44 5.26
N ALA A 176 0.28 -27.21 5.35
CA ALA A 176 -0.54 -26.02 5.55
C ALA A 176 -1.36 -25.66 4.30
N VAL A 177 -0.80 -25.87 3.11
CA VAL A 177 -1.54 -25.71 1.84
C VAL A 177 -2.69 -26.70 1.78
N ASP A 178 -2.43 -27.99 2.05
CA ASP A 178 -3.47 -29.03 2.08
C ASP A 178 -4.59 -28.70 3.06
N LEU A 179 -4.26 -28.15 4.23
CA LEU A 179 -5.24 -27.72 5.22
C LEU A 179 -6.18 -26.65 4.64
N VAL A 180 -5.64 -25.63 3.97
CA VAL A 180 -6.44 -24.54 3.40
C VAL A 180 -7.22 -24.99 2.15
N VAL A 181 -6.66 -25.87 1.33
CA VAL A 181 -7.37 -26.50 0.21
C VAL A 181 -8.56 -27.30 0.72
N LYS A 182 -8.36 -28.15 1.74
CA LYS A 182 -9.43 -28.93 2.39
C LYS A 182 -10.48 -28.03 3.07
N ALA A 183 -10.07 -26.87 3.56
CA ALA A 183 -10.99 -25.90 4.14
C ALA A 183 -11.89 -25.22 3.09
N GLY A 184 -11.51 -25.22 1.80
CA GLY A 184 -12.36 -24.76 0.70
C GLY A 184 -11.73 -23.77 -0.28
N ASP A 185 -10.43 -23.47 -0.20
CA ASP A 185 -9.74 -22.65 -1.21
C ASP A 185 -8.76 -23.49 -2.05
N PRO A 186 -9.19 -24.04 -3.19
CA PRO A 186 -8.30 -24.82 -4.07
C PRO A 186 -7.18 -23.97 -4.67
N LYS A 187 -7.28 -22.63 -4.70
CA LYS A 187 -6.22 -21.77 -5.24
C LYS A 187 -5.01 -21.68 -4.32
N ALA A 188 -5.13 -22.13 -3.06
CA ALA A 188 -4.01 -22.16 -2.12
C ALA A 188 -2.83 -23.00 -2.65
N GLN A 189 -3.07 -24.01 -3.49
CA GLN A 189 -2.02 -24.83 -4.13
C GLN A 189 -1.10 -24.03 -5.06
N PHE A 190 -1.54 -22.86 -5.54
CA PHE A 190 -0.77 -21.99 -6.44
C PHE A 190 -0.10 -20.83 -5.69
N PHE A 191 -0.21 -20.78 -4.36
CA PHE A 191 0.48 -19.75 -3.59
C PHE A 191 1.99 -19.98 -3.65
N SER A 192 2.74 -18.89 -3.79
CA SER A 192 4.20 -18.94 -3.70
C SER A 192 4.63 -19.57 -2.37
N THR A 193 5.63 -20.43 -2.41
CA THR A 193 6.14 -21.15 -1.24
C THR A 193 6.42 -20.21 -0.08
N ASN A 194 6.06 -20.63 1.15
CA ASN A 194 6.22 -19.87 2.39
C ASN A 194 5.44 -18.55 2.46
N ASN A 195 4.41 -18.33 1.61
CA ASN A 195 3.51 -17.20 1.76
C ASN A 195 2.44 -17.45 2.84
N TRP A 196 2.92 -17.61 4.09
CA TRP A 196 2.09 -17.89 5.27
C TRP A 196 1.03 -16.82 5.51
N TYR A 197 1.30 -15.56 5.14
CA TYR A 197 0.32 -14.48 5.22
C TYR A 197 -0.90 -14.74 4.33
N ARG A 198 -0.71 -15.05 3.04
CA ARG A 198 -1.84 -15.30 2.12
C ARG A 198 -2.61 -16.56 2.50
N LEU A 199 -1.89 -17.59 2.94
CA LEU A 199 -2.48 -18.86 3.38
C LEU A 199 -3.35 -18.66 4.62
N ARG A 200 -2.82 -17.98 5.65
CA ARG A 200 -3.57 -17.59 6.85
C ARG A 200 -4.79 -16.74 6.50
N ARG A 201 -4.61 -15.72 5.65
CA ARG A 201 -5.71 -14.83 5.26
C ARG A 201 -6.82 -15.56 4.50
N SER A 202 -6.48 -16.53 3.66
CA SER A 202 -7.47 -17.36 2.97
C SER A 202 -8.28 -18.18 3.98
N LEU A 203 -7.61 -18.85 4.92
CA LEU A 203 -8.27 -19.62 5.96
C LEU A 203 -9.17 -18.75 6.86
N GLU A 204 -8.71 -17.56 7.27
CA GLU A 204 -9.53 -16.59 8.00
C GLU A 204 -10.82 -16.23 7.24
N ILE A 205 -10.73 -15.99 5.92
CA ILE A 205 -11.88 -15.64 5.10
C ILE A 205 -12.87 -16.80 5.02
N ILE A 206 -12.39 -18.02 4.78
CA ILE A 206 -13.21 -19.24 4.77
C ILE A 206 -13.92 -19.41 6.11
N ARG A 207 -13.19 -19.31 7.23
CA ARG A 207 -13.77 -19.50 8.57
C ARG A 207 -14.77 -18.40 8.94
N SER A 208 -14.59 -17.19 8.39
CA SER A 208 -15.49 -16.06 8.65
C SER A 208 -16.75 -16.07 7.77
N SER A 209 -16.69 -16.67 6.59
CA SER A 209 -17.75 -16.51 5.57
C SER A 209 -18.32 -17.82 5.01
N GLY A 210 -17.65 -18.94 5.25
CA GLY A 210 -17.93 -20.22 4.60
C GLY A 210 -17.50 -20.30 3.13
N SER A 211 -16.90 -19.24 2.57
CA SER A 211 -16.53 -19.17 1.15
C SER A 211 -15.05 -18.79 0.97
N PRO A 212 -14.38 -19.27 -0.10
CA PRO A 212 -13.00 -18.89 -0.38
C PRO A 212 -12.89 -17.43 -0.83
N PRO A 213 -11.69 -16.81 -0.76
CA PRO A 213 -11.47 -15.44 -1.20
C PRO A 213 -11.94 -15.16 -2.64
N SER A 214 -11.87 -16.16 -3.52
CA SER A 214 -12.30 -16.03 -4.92
C SER A 214 -13.81 -15.92 -5.12
N ALA A 215 -14.62 -16.22 -4.10
CA ALA A 215 -16.07 -16.07 -4.18
C ALA A 215 -16.54 -14.60 -4.05
N PHE A 216 -15.65 -13.71 -3.58
CA PHE A 216 -15.98 -12.31 -3.37
C PHE A 216 -15.63 -11.47 -4.59
N SER A 217 -16.57 -10.61 -5.01
CA SER A 217 -16.35 -9.72 -6.14
C SER A 217 -15.25 -8.70 -5.82
N VAL A 218 -14.35 -8.49 -6.78
CA VAL A 218 -13.28 -7.51 -6.66
C VAL A 218 -13.60 -6.34 -7.57
N PRO A 219 -13.74 -5.10 -7.05
CA PRO A 219 -14.22 -3.96 -7.84
C PRO A 219 -13.39 -3.60 -9.08
N TYR A 220 -12.15 -4.05 -9.12
CA TYR A 220 -11.21 -3.74 -10.20
C TYR A 220 -11.01 -4.83 -11.24
N ASP A 221 -11.71 -5.96 -11.15
CA ASP A 221 -11.64 -6.98 -12.20
C ASP A 221 -12.29 -6.48 -13.51
N SER A 222 -13.37 -5.71 -13.42
CA SER A 222 -14.01 -5.09 -14.59
C SER A 222 -13.09 -4.12 -15.33
N PHE A 223 -12.14 -3.48 -14.63
CA PHE A 223 -11.16 -2.58 -15.26
C PHE A 223 -9.96 -3.31 -15.88
N ARG A 224 -9.76 -4.60 -15.53
CA ARG A 224 -8.75 -5.47 -16.15
C ARG A 224 -9.27 -6.21 -17.39
N GLN A 225 -10.57 -6.43 -17.50
CA GLN A 225 -11.18 -7.15 -18.62
C GLN A 225 -11.17 -6.35 -19.95
N GLY A 226 -10.74 -5.08 -19.94
CA GLY A 226 -10.47 -4.30 -21.15
C GLY A 226 -9.09 -4.53 -21.79
N ILE A 227 -8.37 -5.58 -21.39
CA ILE A 227 -7.04 -5.94 -21.91
C ILE A 227 -7.21 -6.87 -23.11
N ASP A 228 -6.60 -6.49 -24.25
CA ASP A 228 -6.41 -7.39 -25.39
C ASP A 228 -5.54 -8.59 -24.96
N PRO A 229 -6.04 -9.84 -25.03
CA PRO A 229 -5.30 -11.04 -24.62
C PRO A 229 -3.97 -11.24 -25.36
N SER A 230 -3.77 -10.56 -26.49
CA SER A 230 -2.56 -10.68 -27.31
C SER A 230 -1.31 -9.98 -26.74
N LEU A 231 -1.45 -9.18 -25.67
CA LEU A 231 -0.35 -8.38 -25.10
C LEU A 231 0.25 -8.92 -23.79
N THR A 232 -0.23 -10.06 -23.29
CA THR A 232 0.34 -10.70 -22.09
C THR A 232 1.17 -11.93 -22.47
N ASP A 233 2.46 -11.72 -22.72
CA ASP A 233 3.44 -12.79 -22.74
C ASP A 233 3.86 -13.10 -21.29
N THR A 234 3.01 -13.83 -20.58
CA THR A 234 3.37 -14.51 -19.32
C THR A 234 2.40 -15.65 -19.07
N SER A 235 2.93 -16.86 -19.16
CA SER A 235 2.29 -18.14 -19.00
C SER A 235 1.88 -18.44 -17.54
N VAL A 236 0.93 -17.70 -16.96
CA VAL A 236 0.13 -18.21 -15.82
C VAL A 236 -1.23 -17.51 -15.76
N ALA A 237 -2.22 -18.02 -16.50
CA ALA A 237 -3.64 -17.80 -16.23
C ALA A 237 -4.51 -18.84 -16.95
N ASN A 238 -4.57 -20.07 -16.42
CA ASN A 238 -5.72 -20.93 -16.68
C ASN A 238 -6.89 -20.40 -15.84
N HIS A 239 -7.60 -19.41 -16.38
CA HIS A 239 -8.97 -19.15 -15.96
C HIS A 239 -9.86 -20.18 -16.66
N SER A 240 -10.43 -21.10 -15.88
CA SER A 240 -11.60 -21.86 -16.34
C SER A 240 -12.72 -20.84 -16.57
N TYR A 241 -13.13 -20.71 -17.83
CA TYR A 241 -14.29 -19.94 -18.24
C TYR A 241 -15.52 -20.53 -17.55
N ASP A 242 -16.13 -19.75 -16.66
CA ASP A 242 -17.48 -19.99 -16.19
C ASP A 242 -18.37 -19.04 -17.01
N GLU A 243 -19.04 -19.58 -18.03
CA GLU A 243 -19.74 -18.83 -19.10
C GLU A 243 -20.99 -18.06 -18.64
N ASN A 244 -21.28 -17.97 -17.34
CA ASN A 244 -22.56 -17.46 -16.84
C ASN A 244 -22.55 -16.14 -16.06
N ASN A 245 -21.49 -15.30 -16.16
CA ASN A 245 -21.52 -13.93 -15.64
C ASN A 245 -21.48 -12.88 -16.76
N SER A 246 -22.55 -12.84 -17.56
CA SER A 246 -22.85 -11.72 -18.44
C SER A 246 -23.29 -10.50 -17.60
N HIS A 247 -22.71 -9.33 -17.91
CA HIS A 247 -22.97 -7.99 -17.32
C HIS A 247 -21.97 -7.45 -16.28
N HIS A 248 -20.66 -7.44 -16.56
CA HIS A 248 -19.76 -6.44 -15.97
C HIS A 248 -19.71 -5.19 -16.85
N HIS A 249 -20.68 -4.28 -16.68
CA HIS A 249 -20.44 -2.88 -17.10
C HIS A 249 -19.29 -2.32 -16.25
N PRO A 250 -18.31 -1.60 -16.83
CA PRO A 250 -17.26 -0.96 -16.06
C PRO A 250 -17.93 -0.06 -15.01
N LYS A 251 -17.66 -0.31 -13.73
CA LYS A 251 -18.16 0.54 -12.66
C LYS A 251 -17.70 1.97 -12.92
N ASN A 252 -18.62 2.92 -12.81
CA ASN A 252 -18.23 4.31 -12.94
C ASN A 252 -17.47 4.73 -11.67
N LEU A 253 -16.31 5.40 -11.80
CA LEU A 253 -15.53 5.85 -10.63
C LEU A 253 -16.28 7.00 -9.92
N ASP A 254 -16.20 7.04 -8.60
CA ASP A 254 -16.91 8.05 -7.80
C ASP A 254 -16.31 9.46 -7.91
N TYR A 255 -15.02 9.56 -8.25
CA TYR A 255 -14.30 10.81 -8.48
C TYR A 255 -13.72 10.84 -9.89
N ASP A 256 -13.46 12.06 -10.38
CA ASP A 256 -12.64 12.27 -11.57
C ASP A 256 -11.16 12.26 -11.15
N PHE A 257 -10.56 11.07 -11.18
CA PHE A 257 -9.18 10.87 -10.76
C PHE A 257 -8.19 11.23 -11.86
N ILE A 258 -7.32 12.20 -11.58
CA ILE A 258 -6.18 12.54 -12.44
C ILE A 258 -4.93 11.91 -11.84
N CYS A 259 -4.55 10.74 -12.38
CA CYS A 259 -3.49 9.91 -11.80
C CYS A 259 -2.16 10.08 -12.55
N PHE A 260 -1.10 10.45 -11.84
CA PHE A 260 0.26 10.58 -12.35
C PHE A 260 1.20 9.57 -11.68
N PHE A 261 2.07 8.96 -12.48
CA PHE A 261 3.16 8.11 -11.99
C PHE A 261 4.49 8.78 -12.32
N LEU A 262 5.11 9.38 -11.30
CA LEU A 262 6.36 10.11 -11.40
C LEU A 262 7.54 9.16 -11.22
N THR A 263 8.48 9.14 -12.17
CA THR A 263 9.72 8.36 -12.04
C THR A 263 10.84 8.96 -12.90
N VAL A 264 12.08 8.57 -12.64
CA VAL A 264 13.27 8.90 -13.43
C VAL A 264 13.84 7.64 -14.09
N PRO A 265 14.83 7.74 -15.01
CA PRO A 265 15.56 6.58 -15.51
C PRO A 265 16.06 5.68 -14.38
N ARG A 266 16.01 4.35 -14.57
CA ARG A 266 16.14 3.41 -13.44
C ARG A 266 17.49 3.48 -12.73
N VAL A 267 18.56 3.75 -13.46
CA VAL A 267 19.91 3.87 -12.89
C VAL A 267 19.98 5.08 -11.96
N ASP A 268 19.43 6.22 -12.37
CA ASP A 268 19.40 7.43 -11.54
C ASP A 268 18.48 7.27 -10.33
N LEU A 269 17.37 6.55 -10.49
CA LEU A 269 16.50 6.16 -9.38
C LEU A 269 17.28 5.34 -8.34
N TYR A 270 18.07 4.36 -8.77
CA TYR A 270 18.87 3.55 -7.86
C TYR A 270 19.96 4.36 -7.16
N ARG A 271 20.64 5.26 -7.88
CA ARG A 271 21.61 6.20 -7.27
C ARG A 271 20.95 7.06 -6.19
N ALA A 272 19.76 7.60 -6.48
CA ALA A 272 19.02 8.42 -5.52
C ALA A 272 18.56 7.61 -4.30
N ILE A 273 18.14 6.36 -4.49
CA ILE A 273 17.76 5.45 -3.40
C ILE A 273 18.97 5.13 -2.53
N ASP A 274 20.12 4.82 -3.13
CA ASP A 274 21.32 4.41 -2.40
C ASP A 274 21.86 5.56 -1.56
N LEU A 275 21.98 6.76 -2.16
CA LEU A 275 22.37 7.98 -1.45
C LEU A 275 21.38 8.34 -0.35
N ARG A 276 20.08 8.14 -0.56
CA ARG A 276 19.07 8.37 0.49
C ARG A 276 19.24 7.41 1.67
N CYS A 277 19.56 6.14 1.41
CA CYS A 277 19.82 5.19 2.49
C CYS A 277 21.03 5.62 3.33
N GLU A 278 22.07 6.17 2.70
CA GLU A 278 23.23 6.72 3.40
C GLU A 278 22.86 7.96 4.21
N ASN A 279 22.14 8.92 3.62
CA ASN A 279 21.68 10.12 4.33
C ASN A 279 20.86 9.80 5.59
N MET A 280 20.07 8.72 5.58
CA MET A 280 19.29 8.28 6.75
C MET A 280 20.16 7.82 7.93
N LEU A 281 21.45 7.55 7.71
CA LEU A 281 22.40 7.10 8.73
C LEU A 281 23.39 8.19 9.17
N MET A 282 23.47 9.31 8.43
CA MET A 282 24.45 10.37 8.68
C MET A 282 24.23 11.11 9.99
N GLU A 283 22.98 11.22 10.44
CA GLU A 283 22.65 11.92 11.67
C GLU A 283 22.41 10.93 12.80
N THR A 284 22.87 11.28 14.01
CA THR A 284 22.63 10.49 15.22
C THR A 284 21.15 10.46 15.61
N GLU A 285 20.38 11.48 15.22
CA GLU A 285 18.91 11.51 15.27
C GLU A 285 18.26 10.94 13.97
N GLY A 286 18.97 10.04 13.28
CA GLY A 286 18.54 9.41 12.04
C GLY A 286 17.76 8.11 12.22
N LEU A 287 17.75 7.28 11.18
CA LEU A 287 17.01 6.00 11.13
C LEU A 287 17.36 5.05 12.29
N LEU A 288 18.62 5.01 12.71
CA LEU A 288 19.06 4.14 13.80
C LEU A 288 18.46 4.56 15.14
N SER A 289 18.26 5.85 15.37
CA SER A 289 17.63 6.35 16.60
C SER A 289 16.16 5.97 16.68
N GLU A 290 15.41 6.14 15.59
CA GLU A 290 14.01 5.72 15.50
C GLU A 290 13.87 4.20 15.66
N ALA A 291 14.78 3.43 15.04
CA ALA A 291 14.81 1.97 15.19
C ALA A 291 15.20 1.52 16.61
N SER A 292 16.13 2.21 17.28
CA SER A 292 16.42 1.96 18.69
C SER A 292 15.20 2.23 19.55
N TRP A 293 14.53 3.37 19.35
CA TRP A 293 13.31 3.69 20.09
C TRP A 293 12.23 2.62 19.94
N LEU A 294 12.02 2.10 18.73
CA LEU A 294 11.10 0.97 18.51
C LEU A 294 11.47 -0.26 19.35
N LEU A 295 12.76 -0.60 19.42
CA LEU A 295 13.25 -1.69 20.28
C LEU A 295 13.04 -1.38 21.77
N ASP A 296 13.31 -0.14 22.18
CA ASP A 296 13.27 0.30 23.58
C ASP A 296 11.84 0.34 24.13
N ILE A 297 10.86 0.64 23.28
CA ILE A 297 9.45 0.52 23.66
C ILE A 297 8.94 -0.93 23.64
N GLY A 298 9.77 -1.92 23.31
CA GLY A 298 9.44 -3.35 23.37
C GLY A 298 8.97 -3.98 22.07
N LEU A 299 9.01 -3.25 20.94
CA LEU A 299 8.69 -3.83 19.64
C LEU A 299 9.86 -4.65 19.10
N ARG A 300 9.52 -5.61 18.25
CA ARG A 300 10.47 -6.51 17.59
C ARG A 300 10.35 -6.35 16.07
N PRO A 301 11.42 -6.69 15.32
CA PRO A 301 11.33 -6.83 13.88
C PRO A 301 10.15 -7.72 13.48
N ASP A 302 9.54 -7.41 12.35
CA ASP A 302 8.50 -8.22 11.72
C ASP A 302 7.16 -8.39 12.46
N MET A 303 6.86 -7.58 13.47
CA MET A 303 5.57 -7.62 14.19
C MET A 303 4.41 -7.08 13.35
N ASN A 304 4.51 -5.85 12.86
CA ASN A 304 3.43 -5.14 12.16
C ASN A 304 3.97 -4.31 10.97
N SER A 305 3.13 -3.44 10.39
CA SER A 305 3.54 -2.63 9.22
C SER A 305 4.73 -1.72 9.53
N ALA A 306 4.75 -1.10 10.72
CA ALA A 306 5.85 -0.25 11.17
C ALA A 306 7.17 -1.01 11.20
N THR A 307 7.24 -2.14 11.91
CA THR A 307 8.50 -2.87 12.14
C THR A 307 8.90 -3.82 11.00
N ARG A 308 7.99 -4.10 10.06
CA ARG A 308 8.29 -4.82 8.79
C ARG A 308 8.84 -3.91 7.69
N SER A 309 8.66 -2.60 7.84
CA SER A 309 9.00 -1.67 6.78
C SER A 309 10.51 -1.64 6.48
N ILE A 310 10.83 -1.38 5.21
CA ILE A 310 12.22 -1.33 4.73
C ILE A 310 12.91 -0.14 5.38
N GLY A 311 14.18 -0.29 5.76
CA GLY A 311 14.84 0.62 6.69
C GLY A 311 14.68 0.11 8.12
N TYR A 312 13.51 0.33 8.73
CA TYR A 312 13.26 0.01 10.14
C TYR A 312 13.55 -1.45 10.50
N ARG A 313 13.04 -2.43 9.74
CA ARG A 313 13.32 -3.85 10.02
C ARG A 313 14.82 -4.15 10.04
N HIS A 314 15.53 -3.64 9.04
CA HIS A 314 16.97 -3.90 8.86
C HIS A 314 17.78 -3.21 9.97
N ALA A 315 17.39 -1.98 10.33
CA ALA A 315 18.03 -1.22 11.40
C ALA A 315 17.79 -1.89 12.76
N MET A 316 16.56 -2.35 13.04
CA MET A 316 16.25 -3.08 14.27
C MET A 316 17.02 -4.40 14.36
N GLU A 317 17.09 -5.18 13.28
CA GLU A 317 17.88 -6.43 13.22
C GLU A 317 19.37 -6.18 13.47
N TYR A 318 19.93 -5.14 12.83
CA TYR A 318 21.30 -4.72 13.02
C TYR A 318 21.58 -4.30 14.47
N LEU A 319 20.76 -3.41 15.04
CA LEU A 319 20.92 -2.94 16.42
C LEU A 319 20.78 -4.06 17.45
N LEU A 320 19.89 -5.03 17.23
CA LEU A 320 19.80 -6.22 18.08
C LEU A 320 21.11 -7.02 18.08
N SER A 321 21.74 -7.19 16.92
CA SER A 321 23.07 -7.81 16.82
C SER A 321 24.12 -7.00 17.58
N CYS A 322 24.09 -5.67 17.44
CA CYS A 322 25.03 -4.80 18.16
C CYS A 322 24.87 -4.88 19.69
N ARG A 323 23.63 -4.96 20.19
CA ARG A 323 23.34 -5.12 21.64
C ARG A 323 23.93 -6.42 22.19
N VAL A 324 23.90 -7.51 21.41
CA VAL A 324 24.48 -8.80 21.82
C VAL A 324 26.01 -8.77 21.82
N GLN A 325 26.61 -8.07 20.86
CA GLN A 325 28.07 -8.01 20.70
C GLN A 325 28.75 -6.92 21.53
N GLY A 326 27.98 -5.96 22.08
CA GLY A 326 28.53 -4.78 22.74
C GLY A 326 29.14 -3.78 21.77
N GLY A 327 28.57 -3.62 20.57
CA GLY A 327 29.06 -2.67 19.57
C GLY A 327 28.88 -3.15 18.14
N SER A 328 29.54 -2.48 17.19
CA SER A 328 29.59 -2.88 15.79
C SER A 328 30.96 -2.57 15.18
N SER A 329 31.30 -3.31 14.14
CA SER A 329 32.42 -3.01 13.24
C SER A 329 31.96 -2.17 12.04
N THR A 330 32.92 -1.62 11.28
CA THR A 330 32.67 -0.93 10.01
C THR A 330 32.12 -1.92 8.98
N GLU A 331 32.63 -3.16 8.96
CA GLU A 331 32.19 -4.22 8.06
C GLU A 331 30.72 -4.59 8.27
N ASP A 332 30.29 -4.69 9.53
CA ASP A 332 28.89 -4.97 9.87
C ASP A 332 27.97 -3.81 9.47
N LEU A 333 28.42 -2.56 9.66
CA LEU A 333 27.68 -1.38 9.22
C LEU A 333 27.51 -1.36 7.69
N TYR A 334 28.58 -1.65 6.94
CA TYR A 334 28.51 -1.75 5.48
C TYR A 334 27.63 -2.92 5.02
N ALA A 335 27.66 -4.06 5.72
CA ALA A 335 26.79 -5.19 5.43
C ALA A 335 25.31 -4.84 5.64
N PHE A 336 24.98 -4.13 6.73
CA PHE A 336 23.65 -3.60 6.98
C PHE A 336 23.23 -2.60 5.88
N LEU A 337 24.06 -1.60 5.57
CA LEU A 337 23.76 -0.58 4.56
C LEU A 337 23.52 -1.22 3.18
N SER A 338 24.37 -2.18 2.78
CA SER A 338 24.24 -2.90 1.52
C SER A 338 22.91 -3.66 1.43
N GLN A 339 22.49 -4.32 2.51
CA GLN A 339 21.20 -5.01 2.58
C GLN A 339 20.02 -4.03 2.50
N PHE A 340 20.09 -2.93 3.24
CA PHE A 340 19.07 -1.89 3.24
C PHE A 340 18.91 -1.27 1.84
N GLN A 341 20.00 -0.85 1.21
CA GLN A 341 19.99 -0.31 -0.15
C GLN A 341 19.41 -1.31 -1.17
N LYS A 342 19.85 -2.58 -1.12
CA LYS A 342 19.32 -3.65 -1.98
C LYS A 342 17.81 -3.83 -1.78
N ALA A 343 17.33 -3.85 -0.54
CA ALA A 343 15.91 -3.99 -0.23
C ALA A 343 15.09 -2.80 -0.77
N SER A 344 15.60 -1.57 -0.59
CA SER A 344 14.97 -0.34 -1.09
C SER A 344 14.88 -0.30 -2.61
N ARG A 345 15.94 -0.69 -3.34
CA ARG A 345 15.91 -0.81 -4.81
C ARG A 345 14.91 -1.87 -5.28
N ASN A 346 14.88 -3.02 -4.60
CA ASN A 346 13.92 -4.08 -4.90
C ASN A 346 12.47 -3.62 -4.69
N PHE A 347 12.21 -2.80 -3.67
CA PHE A 347 10.89 -2.22 -3.45
C PHE A 347 10.49 -1.25 -4.55
N ALA A 348 11.37 -0.33 -4.93
CA ALA A 348 11.14 0.57 -6.06
C ALA A 348 10.84 -0.21 -7.36
N LYS A 349 11.58 -1.30 -7.63
CA LYS A 349 11.29 -2.20 -8.75
C LYS A 349 9.89 -2.80 -8.66
N ARG A 350 9.47 -3.28 -7.48
CA ARG A 350 8.10 -3.82 -7.28
C ARG A 350 7.03 -2.76 -7.49
N GLN A 351 7.24 -1.52 -7.05
CA GLN A 351 6.33 -0.41 -7.29
C GLN A 351 6.19 -0.15 -8.79
N ILE A 352 7.30 0.00 -9.51
CA ILE A 352 7.27 0.19 -10.98
C ILE A 352 6.52 -0.96 -11.67
N THR A 353 6.82 -2.22 -11.31
CA THR A 353 6.12 -3.39 -11.87
C THR A 353 4.62 -3.35 -11.59
N TRP A 354 4.20 -2.97 -10.38
CA TRP A 354 2.79 -2.87 -10.03
C TRP A 354 2.05 -1.84 -10.90
N PHE A 355 2.58 -0.62 -10.98
CA PHE A 355 1.93 0.50 -11.66
C PHE A 355 1.99 0.41 -13.18
N ARG A 356 2.88 -0.40 -13.76
CA ARG A 356 2.88 -0.67 -15.22
C ARG A 356 1.55 -1.22 -15.70
N ASN A 357 0.91 -2.03 -14.86
CA ASN A 357 -0.36 -2.68 -15.15
C ASN A 357 -1.58 -1.83 -14.75
N GLU A 358 -1.36 -0.61 -14.24
CA GLU A 358 -2.42 0.33 -13.89
C GLU A 358 -2.59 1.35 -15.02
N GLN A 359 -3.64 1.20 -15.84
CA GLN A 359 -3.81 2.02 -17.05
C GLN A 359 -4.25 3.46 -16.76
N ILE A 360 -4.83 3.72 -15.59
CA ILE A 360 -5.29 5.05 -15.19
C ILE A 360 -4.12 6.05 -14.99
N TYR A 361 -2.88 5.56 -14.81
CA TYR A 361 -1.73 6.41 -14.52
C TYR A 361 -1.05 6.96 -15.78
N HIS A 362 -0.89 8.28 -15.80
CA HIS A 362 -0.06 9.02 -16.74
C HIS A 362 1.39 9.08 -16.27
N TRP A 363 2.32 8.52 -17.04
CA TRP A 363 3.72 8.38 -16.65
C TRP A 363 4.52 9.65 -16.96
N LEU A 364 5.14 10.25 -15.94
CA LEU A 364 5.90 11.50 -16.02
C LEU A 364 7.38 11.27 -15.70
N ASP A 365 8.24 11.87 -16.52
CA ASP A 365 9.70 11.82 -16.36
C ASP A 365 10.16 12.93 -15.42
N ALA A 366 10.49 12.55 -14.19
CA ALA A 366 10.91 13.48 -13.14
C ALA A 366 12.33 14.06 -13.37
N SER A 367 13.05 13.62 -14.42
CA SER A 367 14.32 14.23 -14.83
C SER A 367 14.12 15.52 -15.63
N LYS A 368 12.89 15.81 -16.05
CA LYS A 368 12.53 17.05 -16.76
C LYS A 368 12.45 18.23 -15.80
N PRO A 369 12.50 19.48 -16.31
CA PRO A 369 12.41 20.67 -15.49
C PRO A 369 11.16 20.62 -14.60
N PHE A 370 11.36 20.84 -13.30
CA PHE A 370 10.32 20.70 -12.28
C PHE A 370 9.10 21.60 -12.58
N GLU A 371 9.35 22.83 -13.02
CA GLU A 371 8.31 23.79 -13.40
C GLU A 371 7.42 23.29 -14.55
N GLU A 372 8.00 22.67 -15.59
CA GLU A 372 7.20 22.14 -16.69
C GLU A 372 6.26 21.02 -16.24
N ILE A 373 6.72 20.18 -15.29
CA ILE A 373 5.91 19.11 -14.72
C ILE A 373 4.76 19.69 -13.89
N THR A 374 5.04 20.67 -13.03
CA THR A 374 4.03 21.29 -12.17
C THR A 374 3.00 22.08 -12.97
N ASP A 375 3.43 22.84 -13.98
CA ASP A 375 2.54 23.62 -14.84
C ASP A 375 1.63 22.72 -15.68
N PHE A 376 2.17 21.62 -16.19
CA PHE A 376 1.38 20.62 -16.90
C PHE A 376 0.27 20.04 -16.00
N ILE A 377 0.60 19.64 -14.76
CA ILE A 377 -0.38 19.06 -13.86
C ILE A 377 -1.43 20.09 -13.41
N CYS A 378 -1.03 21.34 -13.14
CA CYS A 378 -1.98 22.41 -12.81
C CYS A 378 -2.93 22.68 -13.98
N SER A 379 -2.39 22.77 -15.20
CA SER A 379 -3.19 22.95 -16.42
C SER A 379 -4.15 21.77 -16.64
N ALA A 380 -3.67 20.53 -16.44
CA ALA A 380 -4.49 19.33 -16.54
C ALA A 380 -5.65 19.33 -15.54
N TYR A 381 -5.43 19.83 -14.31
CA TYR A 381 -6.49 19.95 -13.31
C TYR A 381 -7.59 20.91 -13.74
N HIS A 382 -7.24 22.06 -14.33
CA HIS A 382 -8.22 23.05 -14.78
C HIS A 382 -8.92 22.67 -16.10
N THR A 383 -8.33 21.80 -16.90
CA THR A 383 -8.90 21.43 -18.21
C THR A 383 -10.11 20.51 -18.04
N GLU A 384 -11.20 20.76 -18.76
CA GLU A 384 -12.42 19.93 -18.76
C GLU A 384 -12.35 18.73 -19.73
N THR A 385 -11.24 18.59 -20.47
CA THR A 385 -11.12 17.56 -21.51
C THR A 385 -10.94 16.17 -20.89
N ARG A 386 -11.76 15.23 -21.37
CA ARG A 386 -11.83 13.85 -20.85
C ARG A 386 -10.60 12.98 -21.15
N ARG A 387 -9.68 13.45 -21.98
CA ARG A 387 -8.52 12.67 -22.42
C ARG A 387 -7.26 13.49 -22.22
N LEU A 388 -6.69 13.35 -21.03
CA LEU A 388 -5.40 13.96 -20.72
C LEU A 388 -4.30 13.28 -21.54
N ALA A 389 -3.59 14.07 -22.35
CA ALA A 389 -2.43 13.63 -23.10
C ALA A 389 -1.18 14.27 -22.49
N VAL A 390 -0.25 13.44 -22.04
CA VAL A 390 1.05 13.91 -21.54
C VAL A 390 1.89 14.38 -22.74
N PRO A 391 2.48 15.59 -22.71
CA PRO A 391 3.41 16.05 -23.73
C PRO A 391 4.57 15.07 -23.91
N GLN A 392 5.01 14.84 -25.15
CA GLN A 392 6.13 13.93 -25.43
C GLN A 392 7.42 14.32 -24.68
N SER A 393 7.62 15.62 -24.40
CA SER A 393 8.76 16.13 -23.63
C SER A 393 8.76 15.67 -22.17
N LEU A 394 7.58 15.44 -21.58
CA LEU A 394 7.40 15.04 -20.17
C LEU A 394 7.09 13.56 -19.99
N GLN A 395 6.84 12.84 -21.09
CA GLN A 395 6.40 11.46 -21.05
C GLN A 395 7.52 10.51 -20.64
N MET A 396 7.25 9.70 -19.62
CA MET A 396 8.14 8.61 -19.24
C MET A 396 7.68 7.29 -19.88
N LYS A 397 8.63 6.55 -20.45
CA LYS A 397 8.34 5.23 -21.03
C LYS A 397 8.10 4.21 -19.93
N LYS A 398 7.07 3.38 -20.10
CA LYS A 398 6.77 2.27 -19.18
C LYS A 398 7.88 1.20 -19.20
N GLU A 399 8.51 0.99 -20.35
CA GLU A 399 9.51 -0.06 -20.58
C GLU A 399 10.90 0.46 -20.90
N ILE A 400 11.92 -0.32 -20.52
CA ILE A 400 13.30 -0.06 -20.90
C ILE A 400 13.48 -0.61 -22.31
N THR A 401 13.45 0.27 -23.31
CA THR A 401 13.60 -0.13 -24.71
C THR A 401 15.05 -0.04 -25.18
N GLN A 402 15.93 0.64 -24.44
CA GLN A 402 17.31 0.89 -24.86
C GLN A 402 18.28 -0.16 -24.31
N ARG A 403 19.07 -0.78 -25.19
CA ARG A 403 20.08 -1.79 -24.81
C ARG A 403 21.12 -1.26 -23.84
N LYS A 404 21.53 0.01 -23.99
CA LYS A 404 22.51 0.67 -23.10
C LYS A 404 21.98 0.77 -21.67
N GLU A 405 20.77 1.29 -21.48
CA GLU A 405 20.12 1.39 -20.17
C GLU A 405 19.93 0.00 -19.53
N ALA A 406 19.56 -1.00 -20.32
CA ALA A 406 19.45 -2.38 -19.84
C ALA A 406 20.80 -2.97 -19.38
N TYR A 407 21.90 -2.64 -20.07
CA TYR A 407 23.24 -3.05 -19.67
C TYR A 407 23.70 -2.35 -18.39
N GLU A 408 23.57 -1.03 -18.32
CA GLU A 408 23.91 -0.23 -17.14
C GLU A 408 23.14 -0.69 -15.90
N LEU A 409 21.87 -1.05 -16.05
CA LEU A 409 21.07 -1.59 -14.96
C LEU A 409 21.54 -2.99 -14.51
N LYS A 410 22.04 -3.83 -15.44
CA LYS A 410 22.58 -5.16 -15.13
C LYS A 410 23.92 -5.08 -14.41
N SER A 411 24.76 -4.12 -14.76
CA SER A 411 26.08 -3.90 -14.14
C SER A 411 26.04 -2.94 -12.96
N TYR A 412 24.87 -2.44 -12.58
CA TYR A 412 24.72 -1.47 -11.49
C TYR A 412 25.24 -2.04 -10.16
N GLN A 413 26.19 -1.33 -9.57
CA GLN A 413 26.70 -1.55 -8.23
C GLN A 413 26.48 -0.26 -7.42
N ALA A 414 26.03 -0.40 -6.18
CA ALA A 414 25.91 0.73 -5.28
C ALA A 414 27.30 1.31 -5.01
N GLN A 415 27.43 2.63 -5.10
CA GLN A 415 28.64 3.35 -4.71
C GLN A 415 28.33 4.06 -3.41
N VAL A 416 29.00 3.67 -2.34
CA VAL A 416 28.90 4.35 -1.04
C VAL A 416 29.65 5.67 -1.16
N LYS A 417 28.94 6.78 -0.93
CA LYS A 417 29.46 8.14 -1.15
C LYS A 417 29.75 8.88 0.15
N LEU A 418 28.91 8.70 1.16
CA LEU A 418 28.99 9.41 2.44
C LEU A 418 29.81 8.64 3.47
N PHE A 419 29.87 7.32 3.35
CA PHE A 419 30.71 6.43 4.16
C PHE A 419 31.85 5.89 3.30
N SER A 420 32.69 6.78 2.80
CA SER A 420 33.74 6.47 1.82
C SER A 420 35.04 6.00 2.47
N HIS A 421 35.27 6.39 3.72
CA HIS A 421 36.41 6.01 4.54
C HIS A 421 35.93 5.50 5.90
N ASP A 422 36.74 4.71 6.60
CA ASP A 422 36.39 4.17 7.92
C ASP A 422 36.09 5.26 8.95
N GLU A 423 36.78 6.41 8.84
CA GLU A 423 36.55 7.58 9.70
C GLU A 423 35.14 8.15 9.56
N ASP A 424 34.54 8.04 8.37
CA ASP A 424 33.17 8.49 8.12
C ASP A 424 32.15 7.67 8.94
N CYS A 425 32.51 6.46 9.37
CA CYS A 425 31.66 5.58 10.18
C CYS A 425 31.76 5.85 11.68
N ASN A 426 32.82 6.53 12.16
CA ASN A 426 33.12 6.66 13.58
C ASN A 426 31.96 7.23 14.40
N HIS A 427 31.31 8.29 13.91
CA HIS A 427 30.20 8.92 14.61
C HIS A 427 29.00 7.95 14.81
N VAL A 428 28.70 7.11 13.82
CA VAL A 428 27.64 6.09 13.93
C VAL A 428 28.06 4.98 14.90
N LEU A 429 29.30 4.49 14.77
CA LEU A 429 29.80 3.40 15.60
C LEU A 429 29.91 3.82 17.08
N ASP A 430 30.35 5.04 17.35
CA ASP A 430 30.42 5.61 18.70
C ASP A 430 29.03 5.84 19.29
N TRP A 431 28.06 6.27 18.47
CA TRP A 431 26.65 6.34 18.88
C TRP A 431 26.11 4.95 19.25
N ILE A 432 26.40 3.91 18.44
CA ILE A 432 25.99 2.52 18.73
C ILE A 432 26.61 2.05 20.06
N ARG A 433 27.91 2.28 20.25
CA ARG A 433 28.60 1.89 21.50
C ARG A 433 27.98 2.60 22.70
N SER A 434 27.74 3.91 22.62
CA SER A 434 27.23 4.67 23.78
C SER A 434 25.76 4.37 24.12
N THR A 435 24.92 4.02 23.13
CA THR A 435 23.47 3.89 23.33
C THR A 435 22.97 2.46 23.41
N GLN A 436 23.68 1.50 22.80
CA GLN A 436 23.21 0.11 22.68
C GLN A 436 23.86 -0.84 23.69
N HIS A 437 24.63 -0.33 24.67
CA HIS A 437 25.28 -1.13 25.72
C HIS A 437 24.39 -1.48 26.92
N GLN A 438 23.08 -1.24 26.87
CA GLN A 438 22.21 -1.68 27.97
C GLN A 438 22.06 -3.21 27.95
N PRO A 439 22.44 -3.93 29.02
CA PRO A 439 22.16 -5.35 29.12
C PRO A 439 20.64 -5.51 29.06
N ALA A 440 20.19 -6.50 28.27
CA ALA A 440 18.79 -6.85 28.16
C ALA A 440 18.15 -6.86 29.55
N MET A 441 17.31 -5.87 29.85
CA MET A 441 16.44 -5.95 31.01
C MET A 441 15.55 -7.16 30.77
N ALA A 442 15.81 -8.22 31.53
CA ALA A 442 14.95 -9.37 31.60
C ALA A 442 13.54 -8.88 31.96
N VAL A 443 12.61 -9.06 31.04
CA VAL A 443 11.16 -9.00 31.29
C VAL A 443 10.64 -10.42 31.38
#